data_AF-A0A2S9GCZ9-F1
#
_entry.id   AF-A0A2S9GCZ9-F1
#
_cell.length_a   1.000
_cell.length_b   1.000
_cell.length_c   1.000
_cell.angle_alpha   90.00
_cell.angle_beta   90.00
_cell.angle_gamma   90.00
#
_symmetry.space_group_name_H-M   'P 1'
#
loop_
_entity.id
_entity.type
_entity.pdbx_description
1 polymer ?
#
loop_
_entity_poly.entity_id
_entity_poly.type
_entity_poly.pdbx_seq_one_letter_code
_entity_poly.pdbx_strand_id
1 'polypeptide(L)'
;ESARSTVESIATEEGLQVLGWRDVPVDPDGAGIGMTALGCMPHMAQLFLAAPEHNGSRPAGIDLDRRVYPMRKRAERDGVYFPSL
;
A
#
# COMPACT_ATOMS: atom_id res chain seq x y z
N GLU A 1 13.95 -7.04 -7.18
CA GLU A 1 12.66 -7.27 -6.50
C GLU A 1 11.76 -6.07 -6.78
N SER A 2 10.47 -6.26 -7.02
CA SER A 2 9.53 -5.14 -7.26
C SER A 2 9.14 -4.52 -5.93
N ALA A 3 8.90 -3.19 -5.89
CA ALA A 3 8.44 -2.49 -4.68
C ALA A 3 7.21 -3.16 -4.02
N ARG A 4 6.33 -3.79 -4.81
CA ARG A 4 5.20 -4.57 -4.28
C ARG A 4 5.62 -5.81 -3.47
N SER A 5 6.62 -6.55 -3.96
CA SER A 5 7.14 -7.76 -3.30
C SER A 5 7.77 -7.42 -1.95
N THR A 6 8.54 -6.32 -1.89
CA THR A 6 9.11 -5.84 -0.62
C THR A 6 8.01 -5.48 0.37
N VAL A 7 6.97 -4.77 -0.06
CA VAL A 7 5.82 -4.42 0.81
C VAL A 7 5.07 -5.68 1.27
N GLU A 8 4.89 -6.68 0.40
CA GLU A 8 4.26 -7.97 0.74
C GLU A 8 5.08 -8.76 1.78
N SER A 9 6.40 -8.77 1.66
CA SER A 9 7.30 -9.39 2.65
C SER A 9 7.16 -8.71 4.00
N ILE A 10 7.25 -7.38 4.04
CA ILE A 10 7.12 -6.61 5.29
C ILE A 10 5.73 -6.82 5.90
N ALA A 11 4.66 -6.82 5.11
CA ALA A 11 3.31 -7.09 5.60
C ALA A 11 3.22 -8.48 6.24
N THR A 12 3.83 -9.49 5.62
CA THR A 12 3.87 -10.86 6.16
C THR A 12 4.65 -10.92 7.48
N GLU A 13 5.81 -10.26 7.56
CA GLU A 13 6.64 -10.18 8.76
C GLU A 13 5.94 -9.47 9.93
N GLU A 14 5.12 -8.44 9.64
CA GLU A 14 4.31 -7.74 10.63
C GLU A 14 3.00 -8.48 10.96
N GLY A 15 2.80 -9.68 10.42
CA GLY A 15 1.65 -10.54 10.70
C GLY A 15 0.34 -10.05 10.07
N LEU A 16 0.42 -9.33 8.95
CA LEU A 16 -0.72 -8.88 8.15
C LEU A 16 -0.90 -9.77 6.91
N GLN A 17 -2.13 -9.83 6.41
CA GLN A 17 -2.48 -10.52 5.18
C GLN A 17 -2.68 -9.50 4.07
N VAL A 18 -1.95 -9.66 2.97
CA VAL A 18 -2.21 -8.91 1.72
C VAL A 18 -3.38 -9.57 1.00
N LEU A 19 -4.45 -8.82 0.81
CA LEU A 19 -5.63 -9.27 0.04
C LEU A 19 -5.43 -9.06 -1.46
N GLY A 20 -4.62 -8.08 -1.83
CA GLY A 20 -4.23 -7.82 -3.21
C GLY A 20 -3.86 -6.37 -3.46
N TRP A 21 -3.53 -6.11 -4.72
CA TRP A 21 -3.23 -4.77 -5.23
C TRP A 21 -4.25 -4.38 -6.30
N ARG A 22 -4.58 -3.11 -6.34
CA ARG A 22 -5.39 -2.52 -7.42
C ARG A 22 -4.65 -1.35 -8.03
N ASP A 23 -4.38 -1.42 -9.32
CA ASP A 23 -3.83 -0.28 -10.05
C ASP A 23 -4.84 0.87 -10.04
N VAL A 24 -4.37 2.08 -9.73
CA VAL A 24 -5.24 3.27 -9.72
C VAL A 24 -5.50 3.67 -11.18
N PRO A 25 -6.76 3.70 -11.63
CA PRO A 25 -7.06 4.20 -12.96
C PRO A 25 -6.69 5.67 -13.04
N VAL A 26 -5.82 6.02 -13.99
CA VAL A 26 -5.32 7.37 -14.22
C VAL A 26 -5.46 7.71 -15.70
N ASP A 27 -5.74 8.98 -15.98
CA ASP A 27 -5.78 9.53 -17.34
C ASP A 27 -4.99 10.85 -17.35
N PRO A 28 -3.65 10.78 -17.46
CA PRO A 28 -2.81 11.98 -17.41
C PRO A 28 -3.04 12.91 -18.60
N ASP A 29 -3.40 12.37 -19.76
CA ASP A 29 -3.70 13.13 -20.98
C ASP A 29 -5.01 13.91 -20.82
N GLY A 30 -6.08 13.24 -20.42
CA GLY A 30 -7.37 13.87 -20.15
C GLY A 30 -7.35 14.85 -18.98
N ALA A 31 -6.44 14.66 -18.02
CA ALA A 31 -6.20 15.58 -16.90
C ALA A 31 -5.30 16.78 -17.26
N GLY A 32 -4.74 16.84 -18.48
CA GLY A 32 -3.91 17.96 -18.92
C GLY A 32 -2.58 18.09 -18.16
N ILE A 33 -2.00 16.96 -17.74
CA ILE A 33 -0.74 16.95 -16.98
C ILE A 33 0.43 17.35 -17.90
N GLY A 34 1.21 18.36 -17.49
CA GLY A 34 2.36 18.85 -18.25
C GLY A 34 3.53 17.86 -18.31
N MET A 35 4.37 17.98 -19.34
CA MET A 35 5.50 17.06 -19.61
C MET A 35 6.45 16.84 -18.43
N THR A 36 6.75 17.90 -17.67
CA THR A 36 7.63 17.79 -16.49
C THR A 36 7.02 16.90 -15.41
N ALA A 37 5.71 17.01 -15.18
CA ALA A 37 5.01 16.19 -14.19
C ALA A 37 4.85 14.74 -14.69
N LEU A 38 4.59 14.53 -15.98
CA LEU A 38 4.59 13.20 -16.60
C LEU A 38 5.95 12.50 -16.45
N GLY A 39 7.04 13.24 -16.63
CA GLY A 39 8.40 12.71 -16.50
C GLY A 39 8.75 12.20 -15.09
N CYS A 40 8.03 12.67 -14.06
CA CYS A 40 8.21 12.26 -12.67
C CYS A 40 7.01 11.47 -12.12
N MET A 41 6.05 11.08 -12.97
CA MET A 41 4.81 10.44 -12.53
C MET A 41 5.12 9.07 -11.90
N PRO A 42 4.72 8.82 -10.64
CA PRO A 42 4.92 7.53 -10.02
C PRO A 42 3.90 6.50 -10.55
N HIS A 43 4.25 5.22 -10.42
CA HIS A 43 3.24 4.17 -10.50
C HIS A 43 2.35 4.22 -9.25
N MET A 44 1.04 4.40 -9.44
CA MET A 44 0.07 4.46 -8.34
C MET A 44 -0.74 3.15 -8.23
N ALA A 45 -0.75 2.55 -7.04
CA ALA A 45 -1.56 1.38 -6.73
C ALA A 45 -2.12 1.48 -5.31
N GLN A 46 -3.26 0.84 -5.09
CA GLN A 46 -3.88 0.64 -3.78
C GLN A 46 -3.53 -0.75 -3.26
N LEU A 47 -3.10 -0.80 -2.01
CA LEU A 47 -2.81 -2.03 -1.28
C LEU A 47 -4.00 -2.35 -0.37
N PHE A 48 -4.52 -3.58 -0.46
CA PHE A 48 -5.56 -4.07 0.45
C PHE A 48 -4.95 -5.02 1.47
N LEU A 49 -5.19 -4.73 2.76
CA LEU A 49 -4.66 -5.48 3.89
C LEU A 49 -5.78 -5.91 4.82
N ALA A 50 -5.55 -7.02 5.51
CA ALA A 50 -6.33 -7.41 6.66
C ALA A 50 -5.42 -7.95 7.75
N ALA A 51 -5.84 -7.81 9.01
CA ALA A 51 -5.31 -8.67 10.05
C ALA A 51 -5.80 -10.11 9.83
N PRO A 52 -5.03 -11.13 10.28
CA PRO A 52 -5.46 -12.53 10.25
C PRO A 52 -6.79 -12.70 10.97
N GLU A 53 -7.62 -13.60 10.44
CA GLU A 53 -8.87 -13.96 11.09
C GLU A 53 -8.61 -14.81 12.33
N HIS A 54 -9.32 -14.50 13.40
CA HIS A 54 -9.32 -15.30 14.62
C HIS A 54 -10.76 -15.52 15.08
N ASN A 55 -11.17 -16.78 15.19
CA ASN A 55 -12.53 -17.19 15.59
C ASN A 55 -13.65 -16.52 14.78
N GLY A 56 -13.48 -16.42 13.45
CA GLY A 56 -14.47 -15.80 12.55
C GLY A 56 -14.54 -14.28 12.63
N SER A 57 -13.61 -13.62 13.33
CA SER A 57 -13.54 -12.17 13.44
C SER A 57 -12.16 -11.65 13.03
N ARG A 58 -12.14 -10.46 12.41
CA ARG A 58 -10.92 -9.75 12.04
C ARG A 58 -10.87 -8.42 12.79
N PRO A 59 -9.71 -8.04 13.34
CA PRO A 59 -9.49 -6.68 13.81
C PRO A 59 -9.85 -5.64 12.74
N ALA A 60 -10.53 -4.58 13.14
CA ALA A 60 -11.00 -3.50 12.27
C ALA A 60 -10.89 -2.14 12.99
N GLY A 61 -11.02 -1.05 12.23
CA GLY A 61 -10.86 0.32 12.77
C GLY A 61 -9.49 0.50 13.44
N ILE A 62 -9.48 1.15 14.61
CA ILE A 62 -8.25 1.49 15.32
C ILE A 62 -7.36 0.28 15.68
N ASP A 63 -7.94 -0.90 15.85
CA ASP A 63 -7.17 -2.12 16.17
C ASP A 63 -6.43 -2.66 14.93
N LEU A 64 -6.97 -2.43 13.74
CA LEU A 64 -6.26 -2.69 12.49
C LEU A 64 -5.20 -1.61 12.25
N ASP A 65 -5.55 -0.34 12.40
CA ASP A 65 -4.64 0.80 12.16
C ASP A 65 -3.36 0.69 12.99
N ARG A 66 -3.48 0.28 14.27
CA ARG A 66 -2.33 0.05 15.16
C ARG A 66 -1.37 -1.02 14.66
N ARG A 67 -1.88 -2.05 13.95
CA ARG A 67 -1.07 -3.14 13.38
C ARG A 67 -0.49 -2.75 12.03
N VAL A 68 -1.20 -1.94 11.25
CA VAL A 68 -0.75 -1.45 9.94
C VAL A 68 0.34 -0.39 10.07
N TYR A 69 0.31 0.42 11.13
CA TYR A 69 1.26 1.52 11.31
C TYR A 69 2.75 1.09 11.30
N PRO A 70 3.20 0.05 12.05
CA PRO A 70 4.57 -0.44 11.97
C PRO A 70 4.98 -0.90 10.57
N MET A 71 4.10 -1.64 9.89
CA MET A 71 4.30 -2.08 8.50
C MET A 71 4.56 -0.89 7.58
N ARG A 72 3.69 0.15 7.65
CA ARG A 72 3.87 1.40 6.90
C ARG A 72 5.22 2.03 7.16
N LYS A 73 5.60 2.17 8.43
CA LYS A 73 6.86 2.83 8.83
C LYS A 73 8.10 2.09 8.33
N ARG A 74 8.03 0.77 8.21
CA ARG A 74 9.12 -0.03 7.62
C ARG A 74 9.13 0.11 6.11
N ALA A 75 7.99 -0.08 5.45
CA ALA A 75 7.88 0.02 3.99
C ALA A 75 8.31 1.39 3.45
N GLU A 76 7.98 2.50 4.13
CA GLU A 76 8.42 3.87 3.75
C GLU A 76 9.94 4.04 3.66
N ARG A 77 10.74 3.18 4.28
CA ARG A 77 12.21 3.23 4.21
C ARG A 77 12.76 2.61 2.93
N ASP A 78 11.95 1.81 2.23
CA ASP A 78 12.36 1.01 1.08
C ASP A 78 11.87 1.60 -0.25
N GLY A 79 11.72 2.92 -0.31
CA GLY A 79 11.49 3.66 -1.56
C GLY A 79 10.04 3.72 -2.05
N VAL A 80 9.07 3.37 -1.20
CA VAL A 80 7.64 3.60 -1.47
C VAL A 80 7.10 4.76 -0.64
N TYR A 81 6.10 5.45 -1.20
CA TYR A 81 5.39 6.53 -0.52
C TYR A 81 3.91 6.16 -0.36
N PHE A 82 3.38 6.28 0.86
CA PHE A 82 1.97 6.10 1.16
C PHE A 82 1.34 7.47 1.44
N PRO A 83 0.44 7.97 0.58
CA PRO A 83 -0.32 9.19 0.86
C PRO A 83 -1.25 9.01 2.08
N SER A 84 -1.78 7.80 2.26
CA SER A 84 -2.55 7.35 3.41
C SER A 84 -2.43 5.83 3.54
N LEU A 85 -2.50 5.31 4.77
CA LEU A 85 -2.64 3.89 5.07
C LEU A 85 -3.11 3.73 6.52
#